data_AF-A0A166B277-F1
#
_entry.id   AF-A0A166B277-F1
#
_cell.length_a   1.000
_cell.length_b   1.000
_cell.length_c   1.000
_cell.angle_alpha   90.00
_cell.angle_beta   90.00
_cell.angle_gamma   90.00
#
_symmetry.space_group_name_H-M   'P 1'
#
loop_
_entity.id
_entity.type
_entity.pdbx_description
1 polymer ?
#
loop_
_entity_poly.entity_id
_entity_poly.type
_entity_poly.pdbx_seq_one_letter_code
_entity_poly.pdbx_strand_id
1 'polypeptide(L)' 'MLNNNYNVYIVDKEIQDKSITICKKYDGSLGYADCTSIAVMEELGIHEIVSFDEHFDNENSI' A
#
# COMPACT_ATOMS: atom_id res chain seq x y z
N MET A 1 -2.75 -22.44 -15.72
CA MET A 1 -3.59 -21.23 -15.83
C MET A 1 -3.68 -20.63 -14.44
N LEU A 2 -3.50 -19.32 -14.32
CA LEU A 2 -3.79 -18.63 -13.06
C LEU A 2 -5.30 -18.71 -12.82
N ASN A 3 -5.72 -19.32 -11.71
CA ASN A 3 -7.11 -19.29 -11.29
C ASN A 3 -7.47 -17.83 -10.97
N ASN A 4 -8.64 -17.36 -11.40
CA ASN A 4 -9.17 -16.02 -11.08
C ASN A 4 -9.62 -15.93 -9.61
N ASN A 5 -8.69 -16.16 -8.69
CA ASN A 5 -8.91 -16.10 -7.24
C ASN A 5 -8.21 -14.86 -6.67
N TYR A 6 -8.58 -13.69 -7.17
CA TYR A 6 -8.05 -12.40 -6.73
C TYR A 6 -9.16 -11.36 -6.68
N ASN A 7 -9.02 -10.40 -5.78
CA ASN A 7 -9.87 -9.22 -5.72
C ASN A 7 -9.07 -8.02 -6.22
N VAL A 8 -9.63 -7.27 -7.17
CA VAL A 8 -9.05 -6.01 -7.62
C VAL A 8 -9.73 -4.88 -6.87
N TYR A 9 -8.94 -4.12 -6.11
CA TYR A 9 -9.43 -2.94 -5.42
C TYR A 9 -9.22 -1.71 -6.30
N ILE A 10 -10.29 -0.94 -6.55
CA ILE A 10 -10.23 0.29 -7.33
C ILE A 10 -9.98 1.47 -6.39
N VAL A 11 -8.88 2.17 -6.62
CA VAL A 11 -8.45 3.31 -5.81
C VAL A 11 -9.32 4.52 -6.13
N ASP A 12 -10.15 4.92 -5.17
CA ASP A 12 -10.97 6.12 -5.24
C ASP A 12 -10.25 7.37 -4.68
N LYS A 13 -10.95 8.49 -4.64
CA LYS A 13 -10.40 9.76 -4.15
C LYS A 13 -9.99 9.69 -2.67
N GLU A 14 -10.76 8.99 -1.84
CA GLU A 14 -10.47 8.91 -0.40
C GLU A 14 -9.15 8.18 -0.16
N ILE A 15 -8.95 7.07 -0.88
CA ILE A 15 -7.70 6.32 -0.83
C ILE A 15 -6.54 7.15 -1.38
N GLN A 16 -6.72 7.89 -2.47
CA GLN A 16 -5.68 8.79 -3.00
C GLN A 16 -5.27 9.87 -1.97
N ASP A 17 -6.24 10.48 -1.28
CA ASP A 17 -5.96 11.46 -0.24
C ASP A 17 -5.20 10.84 0.96
N LYS A 18 -5.56 9.61 1.36
CA LYS A 18 -4.83 8.82 2.35
C LYS A 18 -3.40 8.51 1.88
N SER A 19 -3.21 8.08 0.64
CA SER A 19 -1.89 7.82 0.04
C SER A 19 -0.98 9.05 0.10
N ILE A 20 -1.50 10.24 -0.23
CA ILE A 20 -0.74 11.49 -0.17
C ILE A 20 -0.32 11.80 1.28
N THR A 21 -1.20 11.53 2.24
CA THR A 21 -0.91 11.71 3.67
C THR A 21 0.19 10.76 4.14
N ILE A 22 0.15 9.49 3.72
CA ILE A 22 1.20 8.50 4.00
C ILE A 22 2.52 8.93 3.37
N CYS A 23 2.53 9.33 2.10
CA CYS A 23 3.76 9.79 1.46
C CYS A 23 4.40 10.98 2.19
N LYS A 24 3.59 11.89 2.76
CA LYS A 24 4.09 12.98 3.62
C LYS A 24 4.65 12.49 4.95
N LYS A 25 4.02 11.49 5.58
CA LYS A 25 4.50 10.87 6.83
C LYS A 25 5.91 10.30 6.67
N TYR A 26 6.21 9.73 5.51
CA TYR A 26 7.52 9.16 5.18
C TYR A 26 8.45 10.15 4.45
N ASP A 27 8.15 11.44 4.44
CA ASP A 27 8.95 12.50 3.80
C ASP A 27 9.35 12.17 2.33
N GLY A 28 8.46 11.49 1.61
CA GLY A 28 8.70 11.06 0.23
C GLY A 28 9.71 9.93 0.05
N SER A 29 10.14 9.25 1.12
CA SER A 29 11.02 8.07 1.01
C SER A 29 10.34 6.86 0.36
N LEU A 30 9.01 6.84 0.36
CA LEU A 30 8.20 5.82 -0.32
C LEU A 30 7.62 6.35 -1.63
N GLY A 31 7.54 5.48 -2.64
CA GLY A 31 6.86 5.78 -3.88
C GLY A 31 5.34 5.93 -3.67
N TYR A 32 4.67 6.69 -4.54
CA TYR A 32 3.22 6.84 -4.46
C TYR A 32 2.45 5.52 -4.55
N ALA A 33 2.98 4.55 -5.32
CA ALA A 33 2.42 3.20 -5.41
C ALA A 33 2.50 2.45 -4.07
N ASP A 34 3.60 2.62 -3.33
CA ASP A 34 3.79 2.00 -2.01
C ASP A 34 2.86 2.63 -0.99
N CYS A 35 2.81 3.97 -0.95
CA CYS A 35 1.86 4.69 -0.10
C CYS A 35 0.41 4.29 -0.36
N THR A 36 0.06 4.03 -1.64
CA THR A 36 -1.28 3.58 -2.02
C THR A 36 -1.54 2.14 -1.62
N SER A 37 -0.55 1.26 -1.72
CA SER A 37 -0.64 -0.11 -1.22
C SER A 37 -0.90 -0.12 0.29
N ILE A 38 -0.17 0.71 1.05
CA ILE A 38 -0.38 0.88 2.50
C ILE A 38 -1.79 1.39 2.80
N ALA A 39 -2.26 2.44 2.11
CA ALA A 39 -3.61 2.98 2.32
C ALA A 39 -4.72 1.92 2.08
N VAL A 40 -4.58 1.11 1.03
CA VAL A 40 -5.52 0.02 0.72
C VAL A 40 -5.44 -1.09 1.78
N MET A 41 -4.23 -1.43 2.23
CA MET A 41 -4.03 -2.42 3.29
C MET A 41 -4.69 -1.98 4.60
N GLU A 42 -4.54 -0.72 5.01
CA GLU A 42 -5.20 -0.14 6.19
C GLU A 42 -6.72 -0.19 6.07
N GLU A 43 -7.27 0.21 4.91
CA GLU A 43 -8.72 0.21 4.64
C GLU A 43 -9.33 -1.21 4.72
N LEU A 44 -8.60 -2.21 4.25
CA LEU A 44 -9.06 -3.60 4.17
C LEU A 44 -8.67 -4.45 5.39
N GLY A 45 -7.89 -3.90 6.33
CA GLY A 45 -7.34 -4.66 7.46
C GLY A 45 -6.36 -5.76 7.04
N ILE A 46 -5.58 -5.53 5.98
CA ILE A 46 -4.54 -6.45 5.51
C ILE A 46 -3.22 -6.11 6.22
N HIS A 47 -2.58 -7.11 6.81
CA HIS A 47 -1.35 -6.93 7.60
C HIS A 47 -0.10 -7.54 6.97
N GLU A 48 -0.26 -8.25 5.85
CA GLU A 48 0.82 -8.93 5.15
C GLU A 48 0.79 -8.54 3.68
N ILE A 49 1.96 -8.30 3.10
CA ILE A 49 2.13 -7.97 1.69
C ILE A 49 3.15 -8.91 1.07
N VAL A 50 2.87 -9.36 -0.14
CA VAL A 50 3.86 -10.03 -0.98
C VAL A 50 4.55 -8.96 -1.80
N SER A 51 5.81 -8.69 -1.48
CA SER A 51 6.64 -7.72 -2.19
C SER A 51 8.05 -8.27 -2.41
N PHE A 52 8.74 -7.70 -3.40
CA PHE A 52 10.19 -7.87 -3.59
C PHE A 52 10.94 -6.55 -3.34
N ASP A 53 10.22 -5.55 -2.84
CA ASP A 53 10.75 -4.21 -2.56
C ASP A 53 11.17 -4.11 -1.08
N GLU A 54 12.41 -3.72 -0.86
CA GLU A 54 13.05 -3.59 0.46
C GLU A 54 12.35 -2.58 1.39
N HIS A 55 11.55 -1.67 0.83
CA HIS A 55 10.74 -0.73 1.63
C HIS A 55 9.76 -1.46 2.56
N PHE A 56 9.39 -2.71 2.27
CA PHE A 56 8.47 -3.54 3.05
C PHE A 56 9.17 -4.58 3.94
N ASP A 57 10.51 -4.65 3.95
CA ASP A 57 11.27 -5.69 4.65
C ASP A 57 11.50 -5.41 6.16
N ASN A 58 11.25 -4.18 6.63
CA ASN A 58 11.57 -3.77 7.99
C ASN A 58 10.32 -3.62 8.87
N GLU A 59 10.33 -4.24 10.07
CA GLU A 59 9.33 -4.09 11.14
C GLU A 59 9.12 -2.64 11.64
N ASN A 60 9.95 -1.70 11.17
CA ASN A 60 9.87 -0.27 11.51
C ASN A 60 9.42 0.62 10.34
N SER A 61 9.27 0.07 9.13
CA SER A 61 8.93 0.85 7.94
C SER A 61 7.43 0.90 7.67
N ILE A 62 6.63 -0.03 8.19
CA ILE A 62 5.16 -0.06 8.09
C ILE A 62 4.59 -0.65 9.39
#